data_AF-A0AB35YLK7-F1
#
_entry.id   AF-A0AB35YLK7-F1
#
_cell.length_a   1.000
_cell.length_b   1.000
_cell.length_c   1.000
_cell.angle_alpha   90.00
_cell.angle_beta   90.00
_cell.angle_gamma   90.00
#
_symmetry.space_group_name_H-M   'P 1'
#
loop_
_entity.id
_entity.type
_entity.pdbx_description
1 polymer ?
#
loop_
_entity_poly.entity_id
_entity_poly.type
_entity_poly.pdbx_seq_one_letter_code
_entity_poly.pdbx_strand_id
1 'polypeptide(L)'
;MKTDNYTKTVLTIIAICLTINVAKDFNVFPSAYANSKEKTVALPASNVMDVRLVDINTSDGLNVNLKKIDAYESLKVNLTKIETSDKLDVNIDEIGGGWVSHGGPISVKMQ
;
A
#
# COMPACT_ATOMS: atom_id res chain seq x y z
N MET A 1 -10.59 -20.74 -75.85
CA MET A 1 -10.16 -19.32 -75.77
C MET A 1 -8.64 -19.32 -75.79
N LYS A 2 -8.00 -18.59 -76.72
CA LYS A 2 -6.54 -18.55 -76.81
C LYS A 2 -5.98 -17.75 -75.63
N THR A 3 -5.56 -18.43 -74.57
CA THR A 3 -4.88 -17.78 -73.45
C THR A 3 -3.53 -17.28 -73.94
N ASP A 4 -3.28 -15.98 -73.79
CA ASP A 4 -2.01 -15.36 -74.15
C ASP A 4 -0.89 -15.93 -73.25
N ASN A 5 0.25 -16.31 -73.84
CA ASN A 5 1.42 -16.82 -73.12
C ASN A 5 1.90 -15.81 -72.06
N TYR A 6 1.65 -14.52 -72.29
CA TYR A 6 1.90 -13.47 -71.33
C TYR A 6 1.09 -13.65 -70.05
N THR A 7 -0.24 -13.81 -70.18
CA THR A 7 -1.15 -14.03 -69.03
C THR A 7 -0.80 -15.31 -68.29
N LYS A 8 -0.43 -16.37 -69.01
CA LYS A 8 -0.04 -17.66 -68.40
C LYS A 8 1.22 -17.51 -67.54
N THR A 9 2.22 -16.78 -68.02
CA THR A 9 3.46 -16.51 -67.28
C THR A 9 3.20 -15.68 -66.03
N VAL A 10 2.45 -14.58 -66.18
CA VAL A 10 2.11 -13.70 -65.04
C VAL A 10 1.30 -14.45 -63.98
N LEU A 11 0.32 -15.26 -64.39
CA LEU A 11 -0.49 -16.06 -63.47
C LEU A 11 0.36 -17.10 -62.72
N THR A 12 1.34 -17.69 -63.39
CA THR A 12 2.26 -18.66 -62.77
C THR A 12 3.13 -17.99 -61.70
N ILE A 13 3.65 -16.79 -61.97
CA ILE A 13 4.45 -16.03 -61.01
C ILE A 13 3.61 -15.65 -59.78
N ILE A 14 2.39 -15.14 -59.98
CA ILE A 14 1.47 -14.79 -58.89
C ILE A 14 1.14 -16.02 -58.04
N ALA A 15 0.90 -17.18 -58.66
CA ALA A 15 0.63 -18.42 -57.94
C ALA A 15 1.81 -18.86 -57.06
N ILE A 16 3.04 -18.74 -57.55
CA ILE A 16 4.25 -19.06 -56.77
C ILE A 16 4.39 -18.10 -55.58
N CYS A 17 4.24 -16.79 -55.80
CA CYS A 17 4.31 -15.79 -54.72
C CYS A 17 3.25 -16.02 -53.64
N LEU A 18 2.02 -16.32 -54.03
CA LEU A 18 0.93 -16.64 -53.10
C LEU A 18 1.22 -17.93 -52.31
N THR A 19 1.78 -18.95 -52.96
CA THR A 19 2.13 -20.22 -52.30
C THR A 19 3.19 -20.00 -51.21
N ILE A 20 4.22 -19.20 -51.49
CA ILE A 20 5.27 -18.87 -50.50
C ILE A 20 4.68 -18.03 -49.36
N ASN A 21 3.79 -17.08 -49.66
CA ASN A 21 3.20 -16.22 -48.63
C ASN A 21 2.32 -17.04 -47.66
N VAL A 22 1.49 -17.94 -48.19
CA VAL A 22 0.68 -18.86 -47.38
C VAL A 22 1.57 -19.82 -46.59
N ALA A 23 2.66 -20.33 -47.17
CA ALA A 23 3.60 -21.21 -46.47
C ALA A 23 4.34 -20.52 -45.31
N LYS A 24 4.49 -19.19 -45.33
CA LYS A 24 5.03 -18.40 -44.21
C LYS A 24 4.00 -18.22 -43.08
N ASP A 25 2.71 -18.09 -43.43
CA ASP A 25 1.63 -17.91 -42.45
C ASP A 25 1.27 -19.22 -41.75
N PHE A 26 1.41 -20.35 -42.46
CA PHE A 26 1.48 -21.65 -41.81
C PHE A 26 2.77 -21.69 -40.98
N ASN A 27 2.64 -21.54 -39.65
CA ASN A 27 3.71 -21.75 -38.67
C ASN A 27 4.18 -23.23 -38.66
N VAL A 28 4.72 -23.72 -39.79
CA VAL A 28 5.25 -25.09 -39.95
C VAL A 28 6.40 -25.35 -38.97
N PHE A 29 7.10 -24.28 -38.59
CA PHE A 29 8.03 -24.27 -37.47
C PHE A 29 7.43 -23.44 -36.33
N PRO A 30 7.12 -24.04 -35.16
CA PRO A 30 6.68 -23.27 -34.02
C PRO A 30 7.81 -22.32 -33.61
N SER A 31 7.56 -21.02 -33.67
CA SER A 31 8.47 -20.03 -33.08
C SER A 31 8.56 -20.31 -31.58
N ALA A 32 9.73 -20.74 -31.12
CA ALA A 32 9.99 -20.90 -29.70
C ALA A 32 9.87 -19.54 -29.02
N TYR A 33 8.71 -19.26 -28.44
CA TYR A 33 8.52 -18.11 -27.57
C TYR A 33 9.39 -18.34 -26.33
N ALA A 34 10.54 -17.66 -26.31
CA ALA A 34 11.30 -17.51 -25.09
C ALA A 34 10.45 -16.71 -24.11
N ASN A 35 9.68 -17.40 -23.27
CA ASN A 35 9.10 -16.80 -22.08
C ASN A 35 10.25 -16.63 -21.08
N SER A 36 11.10 -15.63 -21.32
CA SER A 36 11.93 -15.07 -20.26
C SER A 36 10.95 -14.50 -19.25
N LYS A 37 10.57 -15.34 -18.28
CA LYS A 37 10.03 -14.89 -17.02
C LYS A 37 11.15 -14.06 -16.38
N GLU A 38 11.25 -12.81 -16.78
CA GLU A 38 11.86 -11.81 -15.93
C GLU A 38 11.14 -11.97 -14.60
N LYS A 39 11.91 -12.39 -13.58
CA LYS A 39 11.49 -12.21 -12.20
C LYS A 39 11.40 -10.71 -12.01
N THR A 40 10.26 -10.15 -12.39
CA THR A 40 9.76 -8.92 -11.81
C THR A 40 9.64 -9.24 -10.33
N VAL A 41 10.66 -8.82 -9.58
CA VAL A 41 10.55 -8.74 -8.13
C VAL A 41 9.38 -7.79 -7.93
N ALA A 42 8.21 -8.35 -7.65
CA ALA A 42 7.01 -7.60 -7.38
C ALA A 42 7.34 -6.71 -6.18
N LEU A 43 7.58 -5.42 -6.46
CA LEU A 43 7.55 -4.40 -5.44
C LEU A 43 6.17 -4.53 -4.79
N PRO A 44 6.09 -4.68 -3.46
CA PRO A 44 4.80 -4.84 -2.81
C PRO A 44 3.92 -3.64 -3.18
N ALA A 45 2.73 -3.92 -3.71
CA ALA A 45 1.78 -2.94 -4.25
C ALA A 45 1.14 -2.04 -3.17
N SER A 46 1.78 -1.93 -2.01
CA SER A 46 1.32 -1.19 -0.85
C SER A 46 2.54 -0.51 -0.23
N ASN A 47 2.53 0.82 -0.18
CA ASN A 47 3.47 1.60 0.63
C ASN A 47 3.19 1.48 2.14
N VAL A 48 2.32 0.55 2.55
CA VAL A 48 2.02 0.27 3.94
C VAL A 48 2.80 -0.97 4.34
N MET A 49 3.88 -0.74 5.09
CA MET A 49 4.67 -1.77 5.72
C MET A 49 4.06 -2.06 7.10
N ASP A 50 3.48 -3.26 7.26
CA ASP A 50 3.03 -3.73 8.57
C ASP A 50 4.25 -4.15 9.39
N VAL A 51 4.70 -3.27 10.29
CA VAL A 51 5.83 -3.53 11.18
C VAL A 51 5.30 -4.03 12.52
N ARG A 52 5.66 -5.26 12.89
CA ARG A 52 5.46 -5.77 14.25
C ARG A 52 6.68 -5.43 15.10
N LEU A 53 6.55 -4.45 15.99
CA LEU A 53 7.58 -4.18 16.99
C LEU A 53 7.49 -5.27 18.06
N VAL A 54 8.54 -6.08 18.16
CA VAL A 54 8.59 -7.23 19.09
C VAL A 54 8.95 -6.75 20.49
N ASP A 55 9.94 -5.87 20.62
CA ASP A 55 10.30 -5.19 21.86
C ASP A 55 11.09 -3.92 21.53
N ILE A 56 10.87 -2.84 22.28
CA ILE A 56 11.69 -1.62 22.22
C ILE A 56 12.38 -1.48 23.58
N ASN A 57 13.69 -1.71 23.62
CA ASN A 57 14.51 -1.43 24.79
C ASN A 57 15.38 -0.22 24.51
N THR A 58 15.08 0.90 25.16
CA THR A 58 15.85 2.14 25.08
C THR A 58 16.32 2.52 26.48
N SER A 59 17.58 2.93 26.58
CA SER A 59 18.18 3.43 27.83
C SER A 59 17.61 4.78 28.26
N ASP A 60 17.10 5.57 27.30
CA ASP A 60 16.46 6.87 27.54
C ASP A 60 14.96 6.81 27.25
N GLY A 61 14.20 7.80 27.73
CA GLY A 61 12.75 7.89 27.52
C GLY A 61 12.37 7.95 26.03
N LEU A 62 11.38 7.15 25.61
CA LEU A 62 10.87 7.12 24.24
C LEU A 62 9.80 8.20 24.03
N ASN A 63 10.02 9.12 23.10
CA ASN A 63 8.99 10.07 22.68
C ASN A 63 8.04 9.40 21.67
N VAL A 64 6.76 9.26 22.03
CA VAL A 64 5.73 8.64 21.20
C VAL A 64 4.57 9.59 20.96
N ASN A 65 4.03 9.59 19.74
CA ASN A 65 2.80 10.30 19.40
C ASN A 65 1.67 9.28 19.17
N LEU A 66 0.72 9.25 20.10
CA LEU A 66 -0.40 8.31 20.10
C LEU A 66 -1.62 8.96 19.45
N LYS A 67 -1.99 8.52 18.24
CA LYS A 67 -3.20 9.00 17.55
C LYS A 67 -4.45 8.18 17.87
N LYS A 68 -4.28 6.86 17.95
CA LYS A 68 -5.35 5.91 18.29
C LYS A 68 -4.69 4.69 18.93
N ILE A 69 -5.27 4.24 20.02
CA ILE A 69 -4.91 2.99 20.69
C ILE A 69 -6.16 2.12 20.70
N ASP A 70 -5.99 0.87 20.28
CA ASP A 70 -6.96 -0.19 20.50
C ASP A 70 -6.31 -1.17 21.48
N ALA A 71 -6.66 -1.03 22.75
CA ALA A 71 -6.12 -1.84 23.83
C ALA A 71 -7.28 -2.54 24.54
N TYR A 72 -7.06 -3.80 24.92
CA TYR A 72 -8.04 -4.58 25.68
C TYR A 72 -8.34 -3.96 27.05
N GLU A 73 -7.39 -3.21 27.61
CA GLU A 73 -7.50 -2.50 28.88
C GLU A 73 -7.18 -1.02 28.72
N SER A 74 -7.66 -0.21 29.66
CA SER A 74 -7.40 1.23 29.69
C SER A 74 -5.91 1.53 29.85
N LEU A 75 -5.38 2.44 29.03
CA LEU A 75 -4.00 2.91 29.17
C LEU A 75 -3.88 3.85 30.37
N LYS A 76 -3.10 3.44 31.37
CA LYS A 76 -2.73 4.31 32.49
C LYS A 76 -1.65 5.30 32.06
N VAL A 77 -1.96 6.60 32.10
CA VAL A 77 -1.02 7.68 31.77
C VAL A 77 -0.81 8.60 32.98
N ASN A 78 0.41 9.08 33.17
CA ASN A 78 0.73 10.12 34.14
C ASN A 78 0.92 11.43 33.38
N LEU A 79 0.05 12.40 33.63
CA LEU A 79 0.04 13.68 32.92
C LEU A 79 0.74 14.74 33.78
N THR A 80 1.84 15.30 33.29
CA THR A 80 2.57 16.38 33.99
C THR A 80 2.08 17.77 33.56
N LYS A 81 1.72 17.92 32.28
CA LYS A 81 1.26 19.19 31.71
C LYS A 81 0.25 18.93 30.60
N ILE A 82 -0.80 19.74 30.55
CA ILE A 82 -1.77 19.76 29.45
C ILE A 82 -1.89 21.20 28.95
N GLU A 83 -1.76 21.38 27.64
CA GLU A 83 -1.96 22.65 26.96
C GLU A 83 -3.09 22.49 25.96
N THR A 84 -4.15 23.28 26.12
CA THR A 84 -5.33 23.27 25.25
C THR A 84 -5.71 24.72 24.93
N SER A 85 -6.20 24.96 23.72
CA SER A 85 -6.75 26.27 23.33
C SER A 85 -8.14 26.50 23.94
N ASP A 86 -8.91 25.43 24.08
CA ASP A 86 -10.29 25.47 24.56
C ASP A 86 -10.41 24.90 25.98
N LYS A 87 -11.59 25.04 26.57
CA LYS A 87 -11.89 24.50 27.91
C LYS A 87 -11.78 22.97 27.89
N LEU A 88 -11.00 22.42 28.81
CA LEU A 88 -10.92 20.99 29.07
C LEU A 88 -11.87 20.63 30.21
N ASP A 89 -12.84 19.77 29.93
CA ASP A 89 -13.71 19.19 30.94
C ASP A 89 -13.02 17.97 31.60
N VAL A 90 -12.95 17.94 32.93
CA VAL A 90 -12.27 16.88 33.69
C VAL A 90 -13.12 16.47 34.88
N ASN A 91 -13.26 15.16 35.07
CA ASN A 91 -13.83 14.59 36.29
C ASN A 91 -12.69 14.36 37.28
N ILE A 92 -12.82 14.90 38.49
CA ILE A 92 -11.81 14.80 39.55
C ILE A 92 -12.45 14.14 40.76
N ASP A 93 -11.93 12.97 41.13
CA ASP A 93 -12.42 12.23 42.30
C ASP A 93 -11.75 12.70 43.61
N GLU A 94 -10.46 13.06 43.55
CA GLU A 94 -9.65 13.39 44.72
C GLU A 94 -8.59 14.47 44.41
N ILE A 95 -8.37 15.39 45.36
CA ILE A 95 -7.32 16.41 45.29
C ILE A 95 -6.58 16.43 46.62
N GLY A 96 -5.28 16.11 46.60
CA GLY A 96 -4.40 16.27 47.76
C GLY A 96 -4.81 15.48 49.01
N GLY A 97 -5.38 14.27 48.85
CA GLY A 97 -5.83 13.45 49.98
C GLY A 97 -7.30 13.65 50.37
N GLY A 98 -7.99 14.61 49.76
CA GLY A 98 -9.39 14.94 50.04
C GLY A 98 -10.32 14.61 48.88
N TRP A 99 -11.44 13.97 49.18
CA TRP A 99 -12.50 13.69 48.21
C TRP A 99 -13.14 14.99 47.71
N VAL A 100 -13.37 15.08 46.40
CA VAL A 100 -14.08 16.22 45.80
C VAL A 100 -15.58 15.93 45.88
N SER A 101 -16.34 16.85 46.49
CA SER A 101 -17.81 16.77 46.48
C SER A 101 -18.38 17.74 45.45
N HIS A 102 -19.34 17.25 44.66
CA HIS A 102 -19.87 17.92 43.48
C HIS A 102 -20.47 19.31 43.82
N GLY A 103 -20.07 20.33 43.06
CA GLY A 103 -20.80 21.61 42.93
C GLY A 103 -20.12 22.86 43.50
N GLY A 104 -19.01 22.73 44.23
CA GLY A 104 -18.26 23.87 44.78
C GLY A 104 -17.08 24.32 43.90
N PRO A 105 -16.69 25.61 43.91
CA PRO A 105 -15.46 26.05 43.25
C PRO A 105 -14.23 25.39 43.88
N ILE A 106 -13.33 24.87 43.04
CA ILE A 106 -12.07 24.26 43.48
C ILE A 106 -11.01 25.36 43.56
N SER A 107 -10.42 25.53 44.75
CA SER A 107 -9.31 26.46 44.96
C SER A 107 -8.04 25.96 44.28
N VAL A 108 -7.70 26.54 43.14
CA VAL A 108 -6.45 26.28 42.42
C VAL A 108 -5.44 27.38 42.72
N LYS A 109 -4.16 27.02 42.83
CA LYS A 109 -3.06 27.99 42.84
C LYS A 109 -2.66 28.24 41.39
N MET A 110 -2.80 29.48 40.93
CA MET A 110 -2.19 29.90 39.67
C MET A 110 -0.69 30.10 39.91
N GLN A 111 0.12 29.55 39.02
CA GLN A 111 1.57 29.74 38.99
C GLN A 111 1.93 30.69 37.85
#